data_AF-A0A4Q3SIN6-F1
#
_entry.id   AF-A0A4Q3SIN6-F1
#
_cell.length_a   1.000
_cell.length_b   1.000
_cell.length_c   1.000
_cell.angle_alpha   90.00
_cell.angle_beta   90.00
_cell.angle_gamma   90.00
#
_symmetry.space_group_name_H-M   'P 1'
#
loop_
_entity.id
_entity.type
_entity.pdbx_description
1 polymer ?
#
loop_
_entity_poly.entity_id
_entity_poly.type
_entity_poly.pdbx_seq_one_letter_code
_entity_poly.pdbx_strand_id
1 'polypeptide(L)'
;MDFSITPDQRLMQDSLARTLAGASSLDRVRRFAGDADDKGADIHAALADFGLTGIVIPEEFGGLGLRLLDAALAAEAWAGRCRPSPEADRQPGLRR
;
A
#
# COMPACT_ATOMS: atom_id res chain seq x y z
N MET A 1 24.02 12.28 -14.68
CA MET A 1 22.86 11.37 -14.70
C MET A 1 22.17 11.51 -13.37
N ASP A 2 20.87 11.83 -13.35
CA ASP A 2 20.10 12.03 -12.13
C ASP A 2 19.07 10.90 -12.01
N PHE A 3 19.07 10.20 -10.87
CA PHE A 3 18.18 9.08 -10.56
C PHE A 3 17.19 9.44 -9.45
N SER A 4 17.15 10.70 -9.05
CA SER A 4 16.23 11.18 -8.03
C SER A 4 14.80 11.12 -8.53
N ILE A 5 13.89 10.70 -7.65
CA ILE A 5 12.45 10.78 -7.92
C ILE A 5 11.96 12.22 -7.81
N THR A 6 10.92 12.55 -8.58
CA THR A 6 10.37 13.90 -8.61
C THR A 6 9.61 14.23 -7.31
N PRO A 7 9.39 15.52 -7.01
CA PRO A 7 8.55 15.91 -5.87
C PRO A 7 7.14 15.31 -5.90
N ASP A 8 6.52 15.22 -7.08
CA ASP A 8 5.20 14.61 -7.25
C ASP A 8 5.20 13.11 -6.94
N GLN A 9 6.25 12.39 -7.37
CA GLN A 9 6.44 10.98 -7.05
C GLN A 9 6.57 10.75 -5.54
N ARG A 10 7.30 11.62 -4.84
CA ARG A 10 7.42 11.58 -3.37
C ARG A 10 6.09 11.86 -2.70
N LEU A 11 5.35 12.87 -3.17
CA LEU A 11 4.05 13.23 -2.63
C LEU A 11 3.02 12.09 -2.79
N MET A 12 3.07 11.39 -3.92
CA MET A 12 2.26 10.20 -4.19
C MET A 12 2.58 9.08 -3.19
N GLN A 13 3.86 8.75 -3.00
CA GLN A 13 4.28 7.73 -2.02
C GLN A 13 3.83 8.07 -0.60
N ASP A 14 4.05 9.32 -0.17
CA ASP A 14 3.66 9.78 1.17
C ASP A 14 2.13 9.72 1.37
N SER A 15 1.37 10.06 0.34
CA SER A 15 -0.10 10.01 0.40
C SER A 15 -0.61 8.58 0.48
N LEU A 16 -0.05 7.68 -0.34
CA LEU A 16 -0.37 6.25 -0.29
C LEU A 16 -0.02 5.64 1.07
N ALA A 17 1.15 5.98 1.61
CA ALA A 17 1.59 5.50 2.92
C ALA A 17 0.65 5.95 4.05
N ARG A 18 0.12 7.19 4.00
CA ARG A 18 -0.87 7.69 4.97
C ARG A 18 -2.21 6.96 4.86
N THR A 19 -2.71 6.76 3.65
CA THR A 19 -3.97 6.02 3.40
C THR A 19 -3.87 4.60 3.94
N LEU A 20 -2.76 3.92 3.64
CA LEU A 20 -2.51 2.56 4.12
C LEU A 20 -2.25 2.49 5.62
N ALA A 21 -1.69 3.53 6.23
CA ALA A 21 -1.54 3.60 7.68
C ALA A 21 -2.89 3.60 8.41
N GLY A 22 -3.91 4.24 7.83
CA GLY A 22 -5.29 4.21 8.34
C GLY A 22 -5.98 2.87 8.13
N ALA A 23 -5.86 2.29 6.92
CA ALA A 23 -6.52 1.03 6.57
C ALA A 23 -5.84 -0.22 7.17
N SER A 24 -4.52 -0.20 7.34
CA SER A 24 -3.69 -1.33 7.77
C SER A 24 -3.23 -1.20 9.22
N SER A 25 -4.16 -0.90 10.13
CA SER A 25 -3.85 -0.85 11.56
C SER A 25 -3.38 -2.22 12.07
N LEU A 26 -2.59 -2.24 13.14
CA LEU A 26 -2.06 -3.51 13.69
C LEU A 26 -3.19 -4.47 14.10
N ASP A 27 -4.28 -3.96 14.65
CA ASP A 27 -5.47 -4.75 14.96
C ASP A 27 -6.14 -5.33 13.71
N ARG A 28 -6.20 -4.57 12.61
CA ARG A 28 -6.74 -5.06 11.33
C ARG A 28 -5.89 -6.18 10.76
N VAL A 29 -4.57 -6.02 10.77
CA VAL A 29 -3.61 -7.03 10.30
C VAL A 29 -3.72 -8.31 11.14
N ARG A 30 -3.84 -8.19 12.47
CA ARG A 30 -4.05 -9.34 13.36
C ARG A 30 -5.35 -10.08 13.09
N ARG A 31 -6.44 -9.33 12.85
CA ARG A 31 -7.73 -9.91 12.47
C ARG A 31 -7.63 -10.67 11.15
N PHE A 32 -7.01 -10.06 10.14
CA PHE A 32 -6.78 -10.70 8.84
C PHE A 32 -5.91 -11.96 8.96
N ALA A 33 -4.86 -11.94 9.78
CA ALA A 33 -4.01 -13.12 10.01
C ALA A 33 -4.73 -14.26 10.75
N GLY A 34 -5.73 -13.93 11.58
CA GLY A 34 -6.50 -14.89 12.36
C GLY A 34 -7.74 -15.45 11.65
N ASP A 35 -8.11 -14.93 10.48
CA ASP A 35 -9.31 -15.29 9.75
C ASP A 35 -8.95 -15.66 8.29
N ALA A 36 -9.05 -16.95 7.97
CA ALA A 36 -8.70 -17.47 6.64
C ALA A 36 -9.70 -17.07 5.54
N ASP A 37 -10.92 -16.71 5.92
CA ASP A 37 -11.97 -16.30 4.98
C ASP A 37 -11.92 -14.80 4.68
N ASP A 38 -11.25 -14.00 5.53
CA ASP A 38 -11.02 -12.59 5.28
C ASP A 38 -10.09 -12.40 4.06
N LYS A 39 -10.58 -11.70 3.03
CA LYS A 39 -9.82 -11.37 1.81
C LYS A 39 -9.32 -9.93 1.80
N GLY A 40 -9.46 -9.19 2.90
CA GLY A 40 -8.99 -7.80 3.00
C GLY A 40 -9.74 -6.86 2.06
N ALA A 41 -11.06 -7.05 1.91
CA ALA A 41 -11.89 -6.28 0.98
C ALA A 41 -11.82 -4.77 1.22
N ASP A 42 -11.64 -4.35 2.47
CA ASP A 42 -11.43 -2.96 2.90
C ASP A 42 -10.09 -2.38 2.42
N ILE A 43 -9.00 -3.15 2.51
CA ILE A 43 -7.69 -2.77 1.96
C ILE A 43 -7.78 -2.65 0.44
N HIS A 44 -8.41 -3.63 -0.21
CA HIS A 44 -8.63 -3.61 -1.66
C HIS A 44 -9.48 -2.41 -2.10
N ALA A 45 -10.54 -2.07 -1.36
CA ALA A 45 -11.34 -0.87 -1.62
C ALA A 45 -10.52 0.41 -1.47
N ALA A 46 -9.74 0.54 -0.40
CA ALA A 46 -8.87 1.71 -0.20
C ALA A 46 -7.82 1.87 -1.31
N LEU A 47 -7.28 0.76 -1.83
CA LEU A 47 -6.35 0.76 -2.96
C LEU A 47 -7.04 1.14 -4.28
N ALA A 48 -8.27 0.68 -4.49
CA ALA A 48 -9.08 1.03 -5.65
C ALA A 48 -9.48 2.51 -5.63
N ASP A 49 -9.90 3.04 -4.48
CA ASP A 49 -10.24 4.46 -4.29
C ASP A 49 -9.03 5.38 -4.53
N PHE A 50 -7.83 4.91 -4.19
CA PHE A 50 -6.59 5.63 -4.51
C PHE A 50 -6.22 5.53 -6.01
N GLY A 51 -6.82 4.62 -6.77
CA GLY A 51 -6.51 4.37 -8.18
C GLY A 51 -5.31 3.46 -8.42
N LEU A 52 -4.81 2.77 -7.38
CA LEU A 52 -3.63 1.91 -7.50
C LEU A 52 -3.87 0.72 -8.45
N THR A 53 -5.11 0.24 -8.53
CA THR A 53 -5.52 -0.87 -9.39
C THR A 53 -5.46 -0.52 -10.88
N GLY A 54 -5.48 0.77 -11.23
CA GLY A 54 -5.46 1.29 -12.60
C GLY A 54 -4.26 2.19 -12.89
N ILE A 55 -3.19 2.11 -12.10
CA ILE A 55 -2.12 3.13 -12.09
C ILE A 55 -1.42 3.33 -13.44
N VAL A 56 -1.21 2.26 -14.20
CA VAL A 56 -0.61 2.30 -15.55
C VAL A 56 -1.65 2.24 -16.67
N ILE A 57 -2.92 2.09 -16.32
CA ILE A 57 -4.00 1.99 -17.30
C ILE A 57 -4.27 3.40 -17.85
N PRO A 58 -4.39 3.58 -19.17
CA PRO A 58 -4.73 4.88 -19.74
C PRO A 58 -6.04 5.46 -19.18
N GLU A 59 -6.12 6.79 -19.11
CA GLU A 59 -7.30 7.51 -18.60
C GLU A 59 -8.58 7.19 -19.40
N GLU A 60 -8.47 6.91 -20.69
CA GLU A 60 -9.59 6.50 -21.55
C GLU A 60 -10.28 5.19 -21.08
N PHE A 61 -9.57 4.38 -20.29
CA PHE A 61 -10.12 3.17 -19.66
C PHE A 61 -10.38 3.34 -18.15
N GLY A 62 -10.35 4.58 -17.64
CA GLY A 62 -10.57 4.89 -16.23
C GLY A 62 -9.36 4.66 -15.32
N GLY A 63 -8.14 4.61 -15.88
CA GLY A 63 -6.90 4.52 -15.11
C GLY A 63 -6.24 5.88 -14.86
N LEU A 64 -5.04 5.86 -14.28
CA LEU A 64 -4.26 7.08 -13.96
C LEU A 64 -3.22 7.45 -15.03
N GLY A 65 -3.01 6.60 -16.03
CA GLY A 65 -2.08 6.87 -17.14
C GLY A 65 -0.62 7.09 -16.71
N LEU A 66 -0.23 6.66 -15.50
CA LEU A 66 1.12 6.88 -14.97
C LEU A 66 2.12 5.89 -15.57
N ARG A 67 3.41 6.21 -15.40
CA ARG A 67 4.50 5.42 -15.98
C ARG A 67 4.88 4.27 -15.05
N LEU A 68 5.62 3.31 -15.60
CA LEU A 68 6.08 2.14 -14.86
C LEU A 68 6.88 2.48 -13.59
N LEU A 69 7.65 3.58 -13.60
CA LEU A 69 8.36 4.05 -12.41
C LEU A 69 7.40 4.46 -11.30
N ASP A 70 6.33 5.18 -11.64
CA ASP A 70 5.32 5.61 -10.67
C ASP A 70 4.61 4.39 -10.07
N ALA A 71 4.30 3.38 -10.89
CA ALA A 71 3.77 2.10 -10.45
C ALA A 71 4.72 1.34 -9.51
N ALA A 72 6.02 1.33 -9.81
CA ALA A 72 7.04 0.71 -8.95
C ALA A 72 7.13 1.41 -7.59
N LEU A 73 7.13 2.75 -7.58
CA LEU A 73 7.17 3.55 -6.36
C LEU A 73 5.92 3.40 -5.50
N ALA A 74 4.75 3.29 -6.15
CA ALA A 74 3.48 2.97 -5.49
C ALA A 74 3.50 1.56 -4.87
N ALA A 75 3.98 0.55 -5.59
CA ALA A 75 4.12 -0.81 -5.08
C ALA A 75 5.11 -0.88 -3.89
N GLU A 76 6.20 -0.13 -3.93
CA GLU A 76 7.17 -0.02 -2.83
C GLU A 76 6.52 0.58 -1.57
N ALA A 77 5.83 1.71 -1.70
CA ALA A 77 5.14 2.34 -0.57
C ALA A 77 4.06 1.43 0.02
N TRP A 78 3.36 0.66 -0.82
CA TRP A 78 2.40 -0.35 -0.37
C TRP A 78 3.08 -1.50 0.38
N ALA A 79 4.15 -2.07 -0.20
CA ALA A 79 4.89 -3.18 0.37
C ALA A 79 5.56 -2.81 1.71
N GLY A 80 6.04 -1.57 1.85
CA GLY A 80 6.63 -1.08 3.10
C GLY A 80 5.66 -1.08 4.30
N ARG A 81 4.33 -1.10 4.04
CA ARG A 81 3.31 -1.02 5.10
C ARG A 81 2.50 -2.29 5.28
N CYS A 82 2.20 -3.01 4.19
CA CYS A 82 1.32 -4.18 4.23
C CYS A 82 2.07 -5.51 4.35
N ARG A 83 3.40 -5.52 4.29
CA ARG A 83 4.16 -6.74 4.51
C ARG A 83 4.27 -7.03 6.01
N PRO A 84 3.93 -8.24 6.47
CA PRO A 84 4.31 -8.67 7.82
C PRO A 84 5.84 -8.68 7.87
N SER A 85 6.44 -7.68 8.51
CA SER A 85 7.87 -7.69 8.76
C SER A 85 8.16 -8.65 9.92
N PRO A 86 9.25 -9.45 9.86
CA PRO A 86 9.63 -10.35 10.96
C PRO A 86 9.80 -9.62 12.30
N GLU A 87 10.07 -8.33 12.26
CA GLU A 87 10.26 -7.46 13.41
C GLU A 87 8.96 -6.94 14.04
N ALA A 88 7.82 -6.99 13.34
CA ALA A 88 6.50 -6.79 13.96
C ALA A 88 6.17 -7.92 14.96
N ASP A 89 6.68 -9.14 14.73
CA ASP A 89 6.57 -10.28 15.65
C ASP A 89 7.58 -10.21 16.82
N ARG A 90 8.53 -9.27 16.76
CA ARG A 90 9.58 -9.08 17.78
C ARG A 90 9.21 -8.07 18.87
N GLN A 91 8.01 -7.48 18.83
CA GLN A 91 7.55 -6.59 19.91
C GLN A 91 7.35 -7.41 21.19
N PRO A 92 8.06 -7.07 22.30
CA PRO A 92 7.99 -7.80 23.55
C PRO A 92 6.66 -7.48 24.23
N GLY A 93 5.61 -8.21 23.88
CA GLY A 93 4.28 -8.03 24.45
C GLY A 93 3.20 -8.99 23.96
N LEU A 94 3.49 -9.82 22.94
CA LEU A 94 2.52 -10.74 22.34
C LEU A 94 2.87 -12.23 22.46
N ARG A 95 3.63 -12.61 23.50
CA ARG A 95 3.63 -14.01 23.95
C ARG A 95 2.63 -14.14 25.10
N ARG A 96 1.43 -14.64 24.79
CA ARG A 96 0.66 -15.42 25.75
C ARG A 96 1.11 -16.88 25.65
#